data_AF-A0A7V9Q8Y5-F1
#
_entry.id   AF-A0A7V9Q8Y5-F1
#
_cell.length_a   1.000
_cell.length_b   1.000
_cell.length_c   1.000
_cell.angle_alpha   90.00
_cell.angle_beta   90.00
_cell.angle_gamma   90.00
#
_symmetry.space_group_name_H-M   'P 1'
#
loop_
_entity.id
_entity.type
_entity.pdbx_description
1 polymer ?
#
loop_
_entity_poly.entity_id
_entity_poly.type
_entity_poly.pdbx_seq_one_letter_code
_entity_poly.pdbx_strand_id
1 'polypeptide(L)'
;MTGHEILVLAGTNGAGKSSVAGAALRQAGGEYFNPDEATTRYAKLTPHGDLAEANSLAWHEGRRRLEQAIAERRSFRFETTLGGRTITELLIKASNVGLPVRMLYVGLESPELHQKRVASRVLAGGHAIPKEKVIQRFEDSRANLIRLLPHLAELKVFDNSAEADPKAGLCPSLRLLLHVRQGSVRFLADLSGVPDWSKPIVLQALKLFRPAP
;
A
#
# COMPACT_ATOMS: atom_id res chain seq x y z
N MET A 1 8.34 17.30 -19.17
CA MET A 1 9.23 16.97 -18.04
C MET A 1 8.46 16.08 -17.07
N THR A 2 8.77 14.79 -17.03
CA THR A 2 8.21 13.89 -16.01
C THR A 2 8.89 14.23 -14.69
N GLY A 3 8.20 15.02 -13.85
CA GLY A 3 8.70 15.43 -12.54
C GLY A 3 9.01 14.24 -11.65
N HIS A 4 10.01 14.39 -10.77
CA HIS A 4 10.29 13.41 -9.73
C HIS A 4 9.07 13.22 -8.82
N GLU A 5 8.82 11.99 -8.37
CA GLU A 5 7.67 11.66 -7.54
C GLU A 5 7.94 10.45 -6.65
N ILE A 6 7.21 10.37 -5.53
CA ILE A 6 7.14 9.17 -4.71
C ILE A 6 5.86 8.41 -5.07
N LEU A 7 6.01 7.15 -5.49
CA LEU A 7 4.89 6.24 -5.71
C LEU A 7 4.85 5.18 -4.60
N VAL A 8 3.72 5.12 -3.90
CA VAL A 8 3.53 4.21 -2.77
C VAL A 8 2.47 3.18 -3.09
N LEU A 9 2.82 1.91 -2.95
CA LEU A 9 1.87 0.80 -2.91
C LEU A 9 1.57 0.48 -1.45
N ALA A 10 0.36 0.80 -0.98
CA ALA A 10 -0.02 0.73 0.43
C ALA A 10 -1.16 -0.26 0.70
N GLY A 11 -1.23 -0.77 1.93
CA GLY A 11 -2.27 -1.70 2.38
C GLY A 11 -1.72 -2.88 3.17
N THR A 12 -2.57 -3.48 4.02
CA THR A 12 -2.20 -4.57 4.92
C THR A 12 -1.64 -5.80 4.18
N ASN A 13 -0.88 -6.65 4.88
CA ASN A 13 -0.39 -7.91 4.32
C ASN A 13 -1.55 -8.76 3.77
N GLY A 14 -1.34 -9.46 2.66
CA GLY A 14 -2.40 -10.24 2.01
C GLY A 14 -3.33 -9.45 1.07
N ALA A 15 -3.26 -8.10 1.05
CA ALA A 15 -4.11 -7.28 0.18
C ALA A 15 -3.91 -7.51 -1.34
N GLY A 16 -2.77 -8.07 -1.76
CA GLY A 16 -2.45 -8.24 -3.18
C GLY A 16 -1.71 -7.05 -3.83
N LYS A 17 -1.06 -6.19 -3.03
CA LYS A 17 -0.25 -5.06 -3.50
C LYS A 17 0.75 -5.46 -4.59
N SER A 18 1.58 -6.46 -4.31
CA SER A 18 2.61 -6.93 -5.25
C SER A 18 2.02 -7.60 -6.48
N SER A 19 0.97 -8.41 -6.32
CA SER A 19 0.36 -9.19 -7.39
C SER A 19 -0.41 -8.33 -8.40
N VAL A 20 -1.06 -7.26 -7.94
CA VAL A 20 -1.92 -6.45 -8.80
C VAL A 20 -1.21 -5.16 -9.21
N ALA A 21 -0.79 -4.35 -8.24
CA ALA A 21 -0.16 -3.06 -8.51
C ALA A 21 1.34 -3.20 -8.80
N GLY A 22 2.04 -4.09 -8.09
CA GLY A 22 3.46 -4.35 -8.30
C GLY A 22 3.76 -5.00 -9.65
N ALA A 23 2.92 -5.94 -10.09
CA ALA A 23 3.06 -6.59 -11.39
C ALA A 23 2.90 -5.59 -12.55
N ALA A 24 1.87 -4.73 -12.50
CA ALA A 24 1.67 -3.68 -13.49
C ALA A 24 2.86 -2.70 -13.54
N LEU A 25 3.42 -2.32 -12.39
CA LEU A 25 4.61 -1.45 -12.35
C LEU A 25 5.83 -2.10 -12.99
N ARG A 26 6.08 -3.38 -12.72
CA ARG A 26 7.20 -4.12 -13.33
C ARG A 26 7.02 -4.30 -14.83
N GLN A 27 5.80 -4.58 -15.29
CA GLN A 27 5.49 -4.68 -16.72
C GLN A 27 5.74 -3.36 -17.45
N ALA A 28 5.49 -2.23 -16.78
CA ALA A 28 5.82 -0.90 -17.31
C ALA A 28 7.33 -0.54 -17.22
N GLY A 29 8.19 -1.50 -16.87
CA GLY A 29 9.65 -1.28 -16.71
C GLY A 29 10.03 -0.52 -15.44
N GLY A 30 9.10 -0.37 -14.49
CA GLY A 30 9.33 0.34 -13.24
C GLY A 30 9.87 -0.58 -12.14
N GLU A 31 11.05 -0.25 -11.60
CA GLU A 31 11.52 -0.83 -10.35
C GLU A 31 10.80 -0.19 -9.15
N TYR A 32 10.58 -1.00 -8.11
CA TYR A 32 10.11 -0.54 -6.81
C TYR A 32 10.72 -1.38 -5.68
N PHE A 33 10.83 -0.79 -4.49
CA PHE A 33 11.34 -1.46 -3.31
C PHE A 33 10.22 -2.22 -2.58
N ASN A 34 10.37 -3.54 -2.44
CA ASN A 34 9.47 -4.39 -1.66
C ASN A 34 10.14 -4.84 -0.36
N PRO A 35 9.65 -4.42 0.82
CA PRO A 35 10.21 -4.84 2.12
C PRO A 35 10.16 -6.35 2.38
N ASP A 36 9.14 -7.07 1.88
CA ASP A 36 9.03 -8.53 2.06
C ASP A 36 10.12 -9.26 1.22
N GLU A 37 10.40 -8.77 -0.01
CA GLU A 37 11.49 -9.29 -0.85
C GLU A 37 12.86 -8.96 -0.25
N ALA A 38 13.02 -7.75 0.30
CA ALA A 38 14.24 -7.35 1.00
C ALA A 38 14.48 -8.20 2.25
N THR A 39 13.44 -8.46 3.06
CA THR A 39 13.51 -9.36 4.22
C THR A 39 13.98 -10.74 3.79
N THR A 40 13.42 -11.28 2.69
CA THR A 40 13.82 -12.59 2.15
C THR A 40 15.29 -12.61 1.70
N ARG A 41 15.78 -11.53 1.09
CA ARG A 41 17.20 -11.42 0.71
C ARG A 41 18.10 -11.36 1.95
N TYR A 42 17.77 -10.51 2.93
CA TYR A 42 18.56 -10.37 4.15
C TYR A 42 18.58 -11.66 4.98
N ALA A 43 17.46 -12.39 5.08
CA ALA A 43 17.40 -13.65 5.81
C ALA A 43 18.35 -14.72 5.27
N LYS A 44 18.74 -14.65 3.98
CA LYS A 44 19.75 -15.53 3.38
C LYS A 44 21.19 -15.13 3.73
N LEU A 45 21.40 -13.90 4.20
CA LEU A 45 22.70 -13.31 4.51
C LEU A 45 22.96 -13.26 6.03
N THR A 46 21.90 -13.26 6.85
CA THR A 46 22.00 -13.23 8.31
C THR A 46 22.39 -14.60 8.87
N PRO A 47 23.33 -14.69 9.83
CA PRO A 47 23.62 -15.93 10.54
C PRO A 47 22.35 -16.56 11.14
N HIS A 48 22.19 -17.87 10.97
CA HIS A 48 21.01 -18.64 11.42
C HIS A 48 19.64 -18.21 10.84
N GLY A 49 19.60 -17.26 9.91
CA GLY A 49 18.36 -16.83 9.26
C GLY A 49 17.38 -16.11 10.19
N ASP A 50 17.86 -15.29 11.14
CA ASP A 50 17.01 -14.50 12.01
C ASP A 50 16.11 -13.55 11.19
N LEU A 51 14.83 -13.90 11.09
CA LEU A 51 13.82 -13.15 10.37
C LEU A 51 13.51 -11.79 10.99
N ALA A 52 13.67 -11.64 12.31
CA ALA A 52 13.43 -10.37 12.98
C ALA A 52 14.53 -9.36 12.62
N GLU A 53 15.79 -9.80 12.65
CA GLU A 53 16.92 -9.00 12.20
C GLU A 53 16.81 -8.65 10.70
N ALA A 54 16.53 -9.65 9.86
CA ALA A 54 16.35 -9.45 8.42
C ALA A 54 15.22 -8.45 8.10
N ASN A 55 14.11 -8.52 8.85
CA ASN A 55 13.00 -7.58 8.70
C ASN A 55 13.39 -6.17 9.14
N SER A 56 14.14 -6.04 10.24
CA SER A 56 14.67 -4.77 10.71
C SER A 56 15.58 -4.13 9.66
N LEU A 57 16.53 -4.89 9.10
CA LEU A 57 17.42 -4.43 8.03
C LEU A 57 16.64 -3.94 6.80
N ALA A 58 15.64 -4.71 6.34
CA ALA A 58 14.77 -4.33 5.23
C ALA A 58 13.98 -3.04 5.51
N TRP A 59 13.47 -2.88 6.74
CA TRP A 59 12.77 -1.67 7.14
C TRP A 59 13.68 -0.45 7.16
N HIS A 60 14.88 -0.58 7.74
CA HIS A 60 15.88 0.49 7.78
C HIS A 60 16.34 0.88 6.37
N GLU A 61 16.55 -0.08 5.47
CA GLU A 61 16.88 0.16 4.08
C GLU A 61 15.79 0.97 3.36
N GLY A 62 14.52 0.52 3.46
CA GLY A 62 13.39 1.22 2.83
C GLY A 62 13.22 2.64 3.35
N ARG A 63 13.34 2.84 4.67
CA ARG A 63 13.29 4.16 5.30
C ARG A 63 14.43 5.06 4.80
N ARG A 64 15.67 4.57 4.80
CA ARG A 64 16.84 5.31 4.33
C ARG A 64 16.69 5.74 2.88
N ARG A 65 16.21 4.84 2.01
CA ARG A 65 15.95 5.14 0.59
C ARG A 65 14.88 6.22 0.42
N LEU A 66 13.81 6.19 1.22
CA LEU A 66 12.77 7.22 1.23
C LEU A 66 13.32 8.58 1.70
N GLU A 67 14.07 8.60 2.80
CA GLU A 67 14.72 9.81 3.33
C GLU A 67 15.66 10.43 2.29
N GLN A 68 16.47 9.60 1.62
CA GLN A 68 17.37 10.02 0.55
C GLN A 68 16.59 10.59 -0.66
N ALA A 69 15.52 9.90 -1.09
CA ALA A 69 14.68 10.39 -2.19
C ALA A 69 14.05 11.75 -1.89
N ILE A 70 13.63 11.98 -0.64
CA ILE A 70 13.11 13.28 -0.19
C ILE A 70 14.20 14.34 -0.20
N ALA A 71 15.37 14.04 0.37
CA ALA A 71 16.49 14.99 0.46
C ALA A 71 17.01 15.40 -0.92
N GLU A 72 17.13 14.44 -1.84
CA GLU A 72 17.68 14.64 -3.18
C GLU A 72 16.60 14.97 -4.22
N ARG A 73 15.32 15.03 -3.82
CA ARG A 73 14.15 15.21 -4.70
C ARG A 73 14.12 14.24 -5.88
N ARG A 74 14.44 12.98 -5.62
CA ARG A 74 14.46 11.90 -6.63
C ARG A 74 13.19 11.06 -6.56
N SER A 75 12.91 10.37 -7.65
CA SER A 75 11.78 9.44 -7.69
C SER A 75 12.07 8.20 -6.85
N PHE A 76 11.08 7.75 -6.08
CA PHE A 76 11.17 6.50 -5.33
C PHE A 76 9.84 5.78 -5.33
N ARG A 77 9.88 4.47 -5.58
CA ARG A 77 8.69 3.62 -5.63
C ARG A 77 8.85 2.51 -4.62
N PHE A 78 7.86 2.28 -3.76
CA PHE A 78 7.97 1.24 -2.74
C PHE A 78 6.64 0.72 -2.22
N GLU A 79 6.69 -0.45 -1.61
CA GLU A 79 5.58 -1.05 -0.86
C GLU A 79 5.65 -0.74 0.64
N THR A 80 4.49 -0.56 1.25
CA THR A 80 4.35 -0.47 2.70
C THR A 80 3.02 -1.06 3.16
N THR A 81 2.98 -1.53 4.40
CA THR A 81 1.71 -1.85 5.05
C THR A 81 0.98 -0.61 5.53
N LEU A 82 1.66 0.55 5.58
CA LEU A 82 1.19 1.80 6.17
C LEU A 82 0.72 1.66 7.64
N GLY A 83 1.08 0.56 8.32
CA GLY A 83 0.65 0.31 9.70
C GLY A 83 1.44 1.05 10.78
N GLY A 84 2.59 1.64 10.43
CA GLY A 84 3.39 2.46 11.35
C GLY A 84 3.35 3.95 10.97
N ARG A 85 3.57 4.83 11.95
CA ARG A 85 3.51 6.29 11.75
C ARG A 85 4.70 6.87 10.97
N THR A 86 5.88 6.27 11.09
CA THR A 86 7.13 6.81 10.52
C THR A 86 7.05 7.05 9.01
N ILE A 87 6.57 6.05 8.25
CA ILE A 87 6.45 6.19 6.79
C ILE A 87 5.43 7.28 6.43
N THR A 88 4.29 7.31 7.13
CA THR A 88 3.27 8.36 6.95
C THR A 88 3.85 9.75 7.17
N GLU A 89 4.64 9.95 8.23
CA GLU A 89 5.27 11.23 8.55
C GLU A 89 6.34 11.64 7.52
N LEU A 90 7.11 10.68 7.00
CA LEU A 90 8.05 10.91 5.90
C LEU A 90 7.33 11.29 4.60
N LEU A 91 6.19 10.67 4.30
CA LEU A 91 5.40 11.01 3.11
C LEU A 91 4.76 12.41 3.23
N ILE A 92 4.28 12.80 4.41
CA ILE A 92 3.84 14.18 4.68
C ILE A 92 5.00 15.15 4.47
N LYS A 93 6.19 14.84 5.01
CA LYS A 93 7.41 15.65 4.79
C LYS A 93 7.73 15.79 3.30
N ALA A 94 7.64 14.70 2.53
CA ALA A 94 7.88 14.73 1.09
C ALA A 94 6.94 15.70 0.36
N SER A 95 5.64 15.63 0.67
CA SER A 95 4.64 16.53 0.11
C SER A 95 4.93 17.99 0.48
N ASN A 96 5.28 18.26 1.74
CA ASN A 96 5.58 19.62 2.24
C ASN A 96 6.83 20.25 1.58
N VAL A 97 7.79 19.44 1.09
CA VAL A 97 8.96 19.95 0.34
C VAL A 97 8.71 20.00 -1.17
N GLY A 98 7.46 19.81 -1.61
CA GLY A 98 7.05 19.90 -3.00
C GLY A 98 7.33 18.66 -3.84
N LEU A 99 7.66 17.51 -3.23
CA LEU A 99 7.81 16.23 -3.93
C LEU A 99 6.46 15.51 -3.99
N PRO A 100 5.84 15.35 -5.17
CA PRO A 100 4.52 14.73 -5.28
C PRO A 100 4.51 13.30 -4.74
N VAL A 101 3.55 13.01 -3.85
CA VAL A 101 3.29 11.67 -3.36
C VAL A 101 2.03 11.13 -4.02
N ARG A 102 2.16 10.01 -4.74
CA ARG A 102 1.05 9.25 -5.32
C ARG A 102 0.91 7.92 -4.61
N MET A 103 -0.32 7.50 -4.34
CA MET A 103 -0.58 6.27 -3.61
C MET A 103 -1.60 5.40 -4.32
N LEU A 104 -1.27 4.11 -4.46
CA LEU A 104 -2.22 3.05 -4.73
C LEU A 104 -2.44 2.29 -3.42
N TYR A 105 -3.64 2.41 -2.85
CA TYR A 105 -4.01 1.71 -1.63
C TYR A 105 -4.91 0.52 -1.97
N VAL A 106 -4.54 -0.66 -1.49
CA VAL A 106 -5.31 -1.90 -1.71
C VAL A 106 -5.77 -2.45 -0.36
N GLY A 107 -7.08 -2.63 -0.21
CA GLY A 107 -7.69 -3.22 0.98
C GLY A 107 -8.51 -4.46 0.67
N LEU A 108 -8.89 -5.16 1.75
CA LEU A 108 -9.83 -6.28 1.74
C LEU A 108 -10.96 -6.02 2.74
N GLU A 109 -12.03 -6.77 2.59
CA GLU A 109 -13.26 -6.62 3.36
C GLU A 109 -13.06 -6.79 4.86
N SER A 110 -12.16 -7.69 5.27
CA SER A 110 -11.99 -8.04 6.67
C SER A 110 -10.54 -8.43 7.02
N PRO A 111 -10.13 -8.27 8.30
CA PRO A 111 -8.82 -8.74 8.76
C PRO A 111 -8.70 -10.27 8.67
N GLU A 112 -9.80 -11.02 8.78
CA GLU A 112 -9.83 -12.47 8.58
C GLU A 112 -9.44 -12.85 7.15
N LEU A 113 -9.93 -12.11 6.15
CA LEU A 113 -9.56 -12.34 4.76
C LEU A 113 -8.07 -12.06 4.52
N HIS A 114 -7.53 -11.02 5.15
CA HIS A 114 -6.08 -10.77 5.16
C HIS A 114 -5.32 -11.97 5.77
N GLN A 115 -5.74 -12.47 6.92
CA GLN A 115 -5.11 -13.63 7.56
C GLN A 115 -5.18 -14.89 6.68
N LYS A 116 -6.34 -15.18 6.09
CA LYS A 116 -6.54 -16.31 5.16
C LYS A 116 -5.56 -16.24 3.99
N ARG A 117 -5.42 -15.06 3.36
CA ARG A 117 -4.48 -14.86 2.24
C ARG A 117 -3.02 -14.94 2.68
N VAL A 118 -2.67 -14.42 3.86
CA VAL A 118 -1.32 -14.59 4.42
C VAL A 118 -1.02 -16.07 4.66
N ALA A 119 -1.93 -16.82 5.27
CA ALA A 119 -1.76 -18.26 5.51
C ALA A 119 -1.57 -19.05 4.21
N SER A 120 -2.39 -18.77 3.18
CA SER A 120 -2.24 -19.38 1.86
C SER A 120 -0.86 -19.09 1.24
N ARG A 121 -0.37 -17.85 1.36
CA ARG A 121 0.98 -17.48 0.90
C ARG A 121 2.09 -18.20 1.68
N VAL A 122 1.92 -18.41 2.98
CA VAL A 122 2.88 -19.16 3.81
C VAL A 122 2.97 -20.61 3.36
N LEU A 123 1.83 -21.25 3.09
CA LEU A 123 1.79 -22.60 2.52
C LEU A 123 2.51 -22.70 1.17
N ALA A 124 2.52 -21.61 0.39
CA ALA A 124 3.26 -21.48 -0.87
C ALA A 124 4.74 -21.06 -0.70
N GLY A 125 5.28 -21.09 0.53
CA GLY A 125 6.69 -20.78 0.80
C GLY A 125 6.99 -19.32 1.17
N GLY A 126 5.96 -18.51 1.45
CA GLY A 126 6.11 -17.15 1.98
C GLY A 126 6.36 -17.10 3.49
N HIS A 127 6.67 -15.90 3.99
CA HIS A 127 6.92 -15.68 5.42
C HIS A 127 5.63 -15.49 6.24
N ALA A 128 5.62 -16.07 7.44
CA ALA A 128 4.54 -15.94 8.40
C ALA A 128 4.48 -14.52 9.00
N ILE A 129 3.26 -14.03 9.23
CA ILE A 129 3.00 -12.77 9.93
C ILE A 129 2.05 -13.08 11.09
N PRO A 130 2.37 -12.65 12.33
CA PRO A 130 1.46 -12.81 13.47
C PRO A 130 0.07 -12.24 13.18
N LYS A 131 -0.99 -12.96 13.56
CA LYS A 131 -2.39 -12.59 13.27
C LYS A 131 -2.76 -11.24 13.89
N GLU A 132 -2.26 -11.00 15.09
CA GLU A 132 -2.46 -9.77 15.87
C GLU A 132 -1.86 -8.57 15.12
N LYS A 133 -0.69 -8.76 14.49
CA LYS A 133 -0.09 -7.71 13.63
C LYS A 133 -0.92 -7.44 12.39
N VAL A 134 -1.60 -8.45 11.82
CA VAL A 134 -2.50 -8.24 10.67
C VAL A 134 -3.73 -7.42 11.08
N ILE A 135 -4.35 -7.75 12.21
CA ILE A 135 -5.49 -7.01 12.76
C ILE A 135 -5.10 -5.56 13.08
N GLN A 136 -4.00 -5.37 13.80
CA GLN A 136 -3.49 -4.04 14.11
C GLN A 136 -3.24 -3.22 12.84
N ARG A 137 -2.54 -3.80 11.85
CA ARG A 137 -2.24 -3.12 10.58
C ARG A 137 -3.50 -2.80 9.78
N PHE A 138 -4.54 -3.63 9.86
CA PHE A 138 -5.83 -3.36 9.21
C PHE A 138 -6.41 -2.02 9.68
N GLU A 139 -6.43 -1.77 10.99
CA GLU A 139 -6.87 -0.48 11.56
C GLU A 139 -5.87 0.65 11.28
N ASP A 140 -4.61 0.47 11.69
CA ASP A 140 -3.60 1.52 11.66
C ASP A 140 -3.32 2.03 10.23
N SER A 141 -3.32 1.12 9.25
CA SER A 141 -3.12 1.47 7.83
C SER A 141 -4.18 2.45 7.33
N ARG A 142 -5.45 2.25 7.70
CA ARG A 142 -6.54 3.15 7.29
C ARG A 142 -6.46 4.48 8.01
N ALA A 143 -6.21 4.47 9.32
CA ALA A 143 -6.05 5.69 10.10
C ALA A 143 -4.89 6.56 9.55
N ASN A 144 -3.78 5.92 9.21
CA ASN A 144 -2.63 6.59 8.61
C ASN A 144 -2.93 7.12 7.19
N LEU A 145 -3.69 6.38 6.38
CA LEU A 145 -4.14 6.87 5.08
C LEU A 145 -5.03 8.12 5.22
N ILE A 146 -6.00 8.10 6.13
CA ILE A 146 -6.88 9.24 6.42
C ILE A 146 -6.05 10.48 6.81
N ARG A 147 -5.02 10.29 7.65
CA ARG A 147 -4.08 11.37 8.04
C ARG A 147 -3.26 11.89 6.86
N LEU A 148 -2.84 11.01 5.95
CA LEU A 148 -2.01 11.36 4.80
C LEU A 148 -2.81 12.01 3.67
N LEU A 149 -4.11 11.73 3.60
CA LEU A 149 -5.00 12.08 2.49
C LEU A 149 -4.90 13.55 2.00
N PRO A 150 -4.87 14.59 2.86
CA PRO A 150 -4.74 15.98 2.42
C PRO A 150 -3.42 16.30 1.71
N HIS A 151 -2.39 15.47 1.91
CA HIS A 151 -1.03 15.70 1.41
C HIS A 151 -0.73 14.93 0.12
N LEU A 152 -1.63 14.06 -0.34
CA LEU A 152 -1.41 13.25 -1.54
C LEU A 152 -1.70 14.06 -2.81
N ALA A 153 -0.78 13.98 -3.77
CA ALA A 153 -1.00 14.50 -5.12
C ALA A 153 -2.03 13.65 -5.88
N GLU A 154 -2.03 12.34 -5.60
CA GLU A 154 -2.99 11.37 -6.15
C GLU A 154 -3.17 10.19 -5.19
N LEU A 155 -4.42 9.74 -5.04
CA LEU A 155 -4.79 8.51 -4.32
C LEU A 155 -5.74 7.70 -5.19
N LYS A 156 -5.45 6.41 -5.35
CA LYS A 156 -6.43 5.41 -5.82
C LYS A 156 -6.63 4.36 -4.73
N VAL A 157 -7.87 4.12 -4.35
CA VAL A 157 -8.26 3.09 -3.37
C VAL A 157 -8.95 1.95 -4.10
N PHE A 158 -8.43 0.75 -3.92
CA PHE A 158 -8.95 -0.46 -4.53
C PHE A 158 -9.42 -1.45 -3.47
N ASP A 159 -10.54 -2.10 -3.76
CA ASP A 159 -10.97 -3.33 -3.10
C ASP A 159 -10.49 -4.54 -3.90
N ASN A 160 -9.87 -5.49 -3.21
CA ASN A 160 -9.42 -6.73 -3.79
C ASN A 160 -10.03 -7.94 -3.06
N SER A 161 -11.24 -7.79 -2.53
CA SER A 161 -11.88 -8.80 -1.67
C SER A 161 -12.38 -10.00 -2.46
N ALA A 162 -12.82 -9.78 -3.70
CA ALA A 162 -13.22 -10.84 -4.61
C ALA A 162 -12.10 -11.87 -4.77
N GLU A 163 -12.40 -13.15 -4.50
CA GLU A 163 -11.48 -14.24 -4.79
C GLU A 163 -11.44 -14.50 -6.30
N ALA A 164 -10.23 -14.79 -6.78
CA ALA A 164 -10.04 -15.39 -8.09
C ALA A 164 -10.46 -16.85 -7.99
N ASP A 165 -11.42 -17.30 -8.79
CA ASP A 165 -11.54 -18.72 -9.08
C ASP A 165 -11.38 -18.93 -10.59
N PRO A 166 -10.13 -19.08 -11.07
CA PRO A 166 -9.87 -19.36 -12.47
C PRO A 166 -10.54 -20.66 -12.95
N LYS A 167 -10.82 -21.62 -12.06
CA LYS A 167 -11.51 -22.88 -12.41
C LYS A 167 -13.01 -22.66 -12.60
N ALA A 168 -13.58 -21.66 -11.94
CA ALA A 168 -14.96 -21.21 -12.14
C ALA A 168 -15.10 -20.06 -13.16
N GLY A 169 -14.02 -19.67 -13.85
CA GLY A 169 -14.02 -18.54 -14.78
C GLY A 169 -14.13 -17.16 -14.11
N LEU A 170 -14.05 -17.10 -12.78
CA LEU A 170 -14.10 -15.87 -12.01
C LEU A 170 -12.71 -15.22 -11.99
N CYS A 171 -12.52 -14.24 -12.87
CA CYS A 171 -11.35 -13.36 -12.79
C CYS A 171 -11.50 -12.46 -11.56
N PRO A 172 -10.49 -12.38 -10.67
CA PRO A 172 -10.50 -11.40 -9.59
C PRO A 172 -10.49 -10.01 -10.22
N SER A 173 -11.55 -9.23 -10.02
CA SER A 173 -11.56 -7.84 -10.48
C SER A 173 -11.10 -6.95 -9.33
N LEU A 174 -9.94 -6.33 -9.51
CA LEU A 174 -9.52 -5.24 -8.64
C LEU A 174 -10.49 -4.08 -8.83
N ARG A 175 -11.35 -3.83 -7.86
CA ARG A 175 -12.41 -2.83 -7.96
C ARG A 175 -11.89 -1.49 -7.48
N LEU A 176 -11.87 -0.48 -8.36
CA LEU A 176 -11.60 0.91 -7.95
C LEU A 176 -12.79 1.42 -7.14
N LEU A 177 -12.52 1.96 -5.95
CA LEU A 177 -13.53 2.55 -5.07
C LEU A 177 -13.49 4.08 -5.07
N LEU A 178 -12.29 4.64 -5.06
CA LEU A 178 -12.06 6.07 -4.95
C LEU A 178 -10.83 6.46 -5.74
N HIS A 179 -10.92 7.55 -6.51
CA HIS A 179 -9.78 8.22 -7.12
C HIS A 179 -9.81 9.70 -6.76
N VAL A 180 -8.79 10.16 -6.04
CA VAL A 180 -8.54 11.57 -5.78
C VAL A 180 -7.31 12.00 -6.55
N ARG A 181 -7.37 13.13 -7.25
CA ARG A 181 -6.21 13.68 -7.95
C ARG A 181 -6.28 15.19 -7.99
N GLN A 182 -5.18 15.85 -7.61
CA GLN A 182 -5.07 17.31 -7.57
C GLN A 182 -6.18 17.96 -6.73
N GLY A 183 -6.48 17.40 -5.56
CA GLY A 183 -7.48 17.95 -4.64
C GLY A 183 -8.94 17.80 -5.08
N SER A 184 -9.23 16.94 -6.05
CA SER A 184 -10.60 16.65 -6.49
C SER A 184 -10.87 15.15 -6.54
N VAL A 185 -12.10 14.75 -6.22
CA VAL A 185 -12.58 13.37 -6.42
C VAL A 185 -12.87 13.18 -7.90
N ARG A 186 -12.06 12.37 -8.57
CA ARG A 186 -12.16 12.04 -10.01
C ARG A 186 -13.05 10.84 -10.27
N PHE A 187 -13.15 9.94 -9.30
CA PHE A 187 -14.02 8.78 -9.36
C PHE A 187 -14.43 8.39 -7.95
N LEU A 188 -15.68 7.98 -7.82
CA LEU A 188 -16.24 7.39 -6.62
C LEU A 188 -17.20 6.28 -7.06
N ALA A 189 -17.00 5.07 -6.55
CA ALA A 189 -17.95 3.99 -6.74
C ALA A 189 -19.29 4.31 -6.05
N ASP A 190 -20.38 3.69 -6.50
CA ASP A 190 -21.68 3.83 -5.84
C ASP A 190 -21.56 3.56 -4.33
N LEU A 191 -21.96 4.55 -3.53
CA LEU A 191 -21.89 4.54 -2.07
C LEU A 191 -22.61 3.34 -1.46
N SER A 192 -23.68 2.86 -2.09
CA SER A 192 -24.41 1.66 -1.65
C SER A 192 -23.54 0.39 -1.72
N GLY A 193 -22.60 0.35 -2.67
CA GLY A 193 -21.71 -0.77 -2.91
C GLY A 193 -20.30 -0.56 -2.39
N VAL A 194 -20.00 0.51 -1.66
CA VAL A 194 -18.68 0.73 -1.04
C VAL A 194 -18.56 -0.14 0.21
N PRO A 195 -17.55 -1.02 0.31
CA PRO A 195 -17.41 -1.93 1.45
C PRO A 195 -17.03 -1.18 2.73
N ASP A 196 -17.49 -1.70 3.87
CA ASP A 196 -17.43 -1.02 5.18
C ASP A 196 -16.03 -0.57 5.58
N TRP A 197 -15.02 -1.40 5.34
CA TRP A 197 -13.63 -1.09 5.66
C TRP A 197 -13.15 0.22 5.02
N SER A 198 -13.69 0.59 3.86
CA SER A 198 -13.25 1.75 3.07
C SER A 198 -14.09 3.00 3.32
N LYS A 199 -15.27 2.87 3.94
CA LYS A 199 -16.20 3.99 4.19
C LYS A 199 -15.52 5.16 4.93
N PRO A 200 -14.70 4.96 5.99
CA PRO A 200 -14.01 6.08 6.65
C PRO A 200 -13.09 6.86 5.72
N ILE A 201 -12.42 6.18 4.78
CA ILE A 201 -11.52 6.81 3.80
C ILE A 201 -12.34 7.64 2.80
N VAL A 202 -13.42 7.06 2.27
CA VAL A 202 -14.32 7.72 1.32
C VAL A 202 -14.97 8.96 1.94
N LEU A 203 -15.50 8.83 3.15
CA LEU A 203 -16.11 9.94 3.88
C LEU A 203 -15.11 11.07 4.12
N GLN A 204 -13.87 10.76 4.49
CA GLN A 204 -12.84 11.79 4.65
C GLN A 204 -12.50 12.46 3.32
N ALA A 205 -12.42 11.71 2.22
CA ALA A 205 -12.16 12.29 0.91
C ALA A 205 -13.27 13.26 0.48
N LEU A 206 -14.54 12.91 0.70
CA LEU A 206 -15.68 13.77 0.41
C LEU A 206 -15.74 15.03 1.28
N LYS A 207 -15.24 14.96 2.52
CA LYS A 207 -15.10 16.15 3.39
C LYS A 207 -14.02 17.11 2.91
N LEU A 208 -12.91 16.57 2.39
CA LEU A 208 -11.74 17.36 2.01
C LEU A 208 -11.81 17.88 0.58
N PHE A 209 -12.43 17.14 -0.33
CA PHE A 209 -12.34 17.38 -1.76
C PHE A 209 -13.71 17.42 -2.40
N ARG A 210 -13.88 18.33 -3.35
CA ARG A 210 -15.08 18.39 -4.17
C ARG A 210 -15.00 17.33 -5.29
N PRO A 211 -16.14 16.77 -5.73
CA PRO A 211 -16.21 16.04 -6.98
C PRO A 211 -15.69 16.91 -8.13
N ALA A 212 -14.93 16.31 -9.04
CA ALA A 212 -14.62 16.96 -10.30
C ALA A 212 -15.92 17.19 -11.10
N PRO A 213 -16.03 18.32 -11.80
CA PRO A 213 -17.14 18.57 -12.72
C PRO A 213 -17.17 17.58 -13.88
#